data_AF-A0A2V9LLN1-F1
#
_entry.id   AF-A0A2V9LLN1-F1
#
_cell.length_a   1.000
_cell.length_b   1.000
_cell.length_c   1.000
_cell.angle_alpha   90.00
_cell.angle_beta   90.00
_cell.angle_gamma   90.00
#
_symmetry.space_group_name_H-M   'P 1'
#
loop_
_entity.id
_entity.type
_entity.pdbx_description
1 polymer ?
#
loop_
_entity_poly.entity_id
_entity_poly.type
_entity_poly.pdbx_seq_one_letter_code
_entity_poly.pdbx_strand_id
1 'polypeptide(L)'
;MSKRFEEVRAKFLDAWGNMGVTWGIGRTMAQIHGLLMTAEKPLSTDDVMRELAISRGNANTNLRALAGWGIVRRVRRPGDRKEYFESEKDTWTMLCTVARERKRREIEPVIKSLESCLREAERAPAAFRERLESLLDILKAVDLLMGQLAQQQTNSVLPKLLKVFRQ
;
A
#
# COMPACT_ATOMS: atom_id res chain seq x y z
N MET A 1 20.18 15.90 -15.36
CA MET A 1 19.15 14.99 -15.90
C MET A 1 18.63 15.55 -17.23
N SER A 2 18.26 14.70 -18.18
CA SER A 2 17.72 15.15 -19.49
C SER A 2 16.31 15.72 -19.33
N LYS A 3 15.95 16.77 -20.07
CA LYS A 3 14.59 17.32 -20.12
C LYS A 3 13.54 16.23 -20.38
N ARG A 4 13.88 15.25 -21.22
CA ARG A 4 13.01 14.12 -21.53
C ARG A 4 12.72 13.24 -20.32
N PHE A 5 13.70 13.05 -19.44
CA PHE A 5 13.53 12.27 -18.22
C PHE A 5 12.54 12.94 -17.27
N GLU A 6 12.67 14.25 -17.04
CA GLU A 6 11.75 14.99 -16.16
C GLU A 6 10.30 14.96 -16.69
N GLU A 7 10.11 15.05 -18.00
CA GLU A 7 8.79 14.90 -18.63
C GLU A 7 8.17 13.51 -18.38
N VAL A 8 8.97 12.45 -18.52
CA VAL A 8 8.52 11.07 -18.27
C VAL A 8 8.23 10.86 -16.79
N ARG A 9 9.09 11.37 -15.91
CA ARG A 9 8.93 11.31 -14.46
C ARG A 9 7.64 12.02 -14.03
N ALA A 10 7.38 13.23 -14.53
CA ALA A 10 6.15 13.97 -14.24
C ALA A 10 4.90 13.19 -14.68
N LYS A 11 4.91 12.61 -15.89
CA LYS A 11 3.80 11.76 -16.38
C LYS A 11 3.60 10.53 -15.50
N PHE A 12 4.68 9.89 -15.08
CA PHE A 12 4.62 8.75 -14.16
C PHE A 12 4.02 9.14 -12.80
N LEU A 13 4.47 10.25 -12.20
CA LEU A 13 3.93 10.77 -10.93
C LEU A 13 2.42 11.05 -11.03
N ASP A 14 1.97 11.63 -12.15
CA ASP A 14 0.54 11.88 -12.38
C ASP A 14 -0.26 10.57 -12.48
N ALA A 15 0.19 9.64 -13.33
CA ALA A 15 -0.45 8.34 -13.50
C ALA A 15 -0.49 7.54 -12.19
N TRP A 16 0.60 7.53 -11.44
CA TRP A 16 0.70 6.85 -10.16
C TRP A 16 -0.18 7.50 -9.09
N GLY A 17 -0.28 8.84 -9.09
CA GLY A 17 -1.21 9.60 -8.27
C GLY A 17 -2.67 9.22 -8.55
N ASN A 18 -3.05 9.13 -9.82
CA ASN A 18 -4.41 8.77 -10.24
C ASN A 18 -4.74 7.31 -9.89
N MET A 19 -3.79 6.39 -10.10
CA MET A 19 -3.93 4.99 -9.67
C MET A 19 -4.16 4.88 -8.15
N GLY A 20 -3.44 5.66 -7.34
CA GLY A 20 -3.62 5.69 -5.89
C GLY A 20 -5.06 5.98 -5.49
N VAL A 21 -5.71 6.96 -6.13
CA VAL A 21 -7.11 7.33 -5.84
C VAL A 21 -8.06 6.17 -6.11
N THR A 22 -7.90 5.44 -7.21
CA THR A 22 -8.72 4.27 -7.55
C THR A 22 -8.60 3.15 -6.50
N TRP A 23 -7.50 3.11 -5.75
CA TRP A 23 -7.23 2.12 -4.70
C TRP A 23 -7.48 2.67 -3.28
N GLY A 24 -8.16 3.81 -3.14
CA GLY A 24 -8.47 4.43 -1.86
C GLY A 24 -7.26 5.07 -1.16
N ILE A 25 -6.17 5.32 -1.89
CA ILE A 25 -4.97 6.00 -1.40
C ILE A 25 -5.01 7.47 -1.84
N GLY A 26 -4.70 8.39 -0.93
CA GLY A 26 -4.65 9.81 -1.25
C GLY A 26 -3.67 10.12 -2.39
N ARG A 27 -4.10 10.90 -3.39
CA ARG A 27 -3.30 11.26 -4.57
C ARG A 27 -1.90 11.73 -4.22
N THR A 28 -1.79 12.64 -3.25
CA THR A 28 -0.50 13.19 -2.80
C THR A 28 0.39 12.14 -2.15
N MET A 29 -0.17 11.21 -1.39
CA MET A 29 0.58 10.10 -0.79
C MET A 29 1.23 9.23 -1.88
N ALA A 30 0.44 8.88 -2.90
CA ALA A 30 0.93 8.12 -4.04
C ALA A 30 1.99 8.93 -4.81
N GLN A 31 1.78 10.21 -5.10
CA GLN A 31 2.77 11.06 -5.76
C GLN A 31 4.09 11.16 -4.99
N ILE A 32 4.05 11.31 -3.65
CA ILE A 32 5.26 11.29 -2.80
C ILE A 32 5.98 9.95 -2.92
N HIS A 33 5.25 8.83 -2.90
CA HIS A 33 5.85 7.52 -3.11
C HIS A 33 6.51 7.41 -4.49
N GLY A 34 5.82 7.81 -5.56
CA GLY A 34 6.37 7.81 -6.93
C GLY A 34 7.60 8.71 -7.08
N LEU A 35 7.60 9.87 -6.40
CA LEU A 35 8.74 10.76 -6.33
C LEU A 35 9.96 10.07 -5.70
N LEU A 36 9.78 9.42 -4.53
CA LEU A 36 10.84 8.71 -3.83
C LEU A 36 11.33 7.47 -4.60
N MET A 37 10.44 6.79 -5.32
CA MET A 37 10.77 5.64 -6.16
C MET A 37 11.69 6.02 -7.33
N THR A 38 11.46 7.19 -7.92
CA THR A 38 12.27 7.71 -9.04
C THR A 38 13.51 8.51 -8.59
N ALA A 39 13.63 8.84 -7.30
CA ALA A 39 14.77 9.59 -6.79
C ALA A 39 16.05 8.74 -6.72
N GLU A 40 17.16 9.27 -7.23
CA GLU A 40 18.49 8.64 -7.15
C GLU A 40 19.09 8.67 -5.74
N LYS A 41 18.69 9.67 -4.93
CA LYS A 41 19.19 9.89 -3.57
C LYS A 41 18.01 10.09 -2.63
N PRO A 42 18.17 9.77 -1.33
CA PRO A 42 17.17 10.10 -0.33
C PRO A 42 16.80 11.59 -0.35
N LEU A 43 15.52 11.89 -0.25
CA LEU A 43 14.98 13.25 -0.29
C LEU A 43 14.58 13.71 1.11
N SER A 44 14.83 14.98 1.43
CA SER A 44 14.30 15.58 2.66
C SER A 44 12.84 16.00 2.49
N THR A 45 12.14 16.31 3.59
CA THR A 45 10.79 16.90 3.50
C THR A 45 10.79 18.18 2.66
N ASP A 46 11.83 19.02 2.77
CA ASP A 46 11.94 20.27 1.98
C ASP A 46 12.03 19.97 0.48
N ASP A 47 12.73 18.90 0.10
CA ASP A 47 12.84 18.47 -1.30
C ASP A 47 11.48 17.99 -1.81
N VAL A 48 10.77 17.15 -1.05
CA VAL A 48 9.43 16.66 -1.41
C VAL A 48 8.44 17.83 -1.59
N MET A 49 8.47 18.82 -0.69
CA MET A 49 7.65 20.02 -0.80
C MET A 49 7.92 20.78 -2.09
N ARG A 50 9.21 20.97 -2.43
CA ARG A 50 9.64 21.70 -3.62
C ARG A 50 9.24 20.96 -4.90
N GLU A 51 9.48 19.67 -4.97
CA GLU A 51 9.23 18.85 -6.17
C GLU A 51 7.73 18.70 -6.48
N LEU A 52 6.87 18.64 -5.45
CA LEU A 52 5.43 18.42 -5.62
C LEU A 52 4.58 19.66 -5.36
N ALA A 53 5.20 20.80 -5.03
CA ALA A 53 4.53 22.06 -4.67
C ALA A 53 3.47 21.89 -3.56
N ILE A 54 3.80 21.13 -2.50
CA ILE A 54 2.91 20.85 -1.37
C ILE A 54 3.41 21.47 -0.06
N SER A 55 2.49 21.68 0.88
CA SER A 55 2.84 22.24 2.20
C SER A 55 3.66 21.27 3.05
N ARG A 56 4.44 21.81 4.00
CA ARG A 56 5.23 21.01 4.96
C ARG A 56 4.36 20.05 5.77
N GLY A 57 3.18 20.50 6.21
CA GLY A 57 2.24 19.69 6.96
C GLY A 57 1.75 18.49 6.13
N ASN A 58 1.36 18.73 4.87
CA ASN A 58 0.93 17.68 3.95
C ASN A 58 2.06 16.68 3.67
N ALA A 59 3.27 17.17 3.35
CA ALA A 59 4.44 16.32 3.11
C ALA A 59 4.77 15.45 4.32
N ASN A 60 4.84 16.02 5.52
CA ASN A 60 5.16 15.29 6.75
C ASN A 60 4.12 14.21 7.08
N THR A 61 2.83 14.53 6.97
CA THR A 61 1.76 13.55 7.24
C THR A 61 1.86 12.35 6.30
N ASN A 62 2.04 12.60 5.00
CA ASN A 62 2.14 11.54 4.01
C ASN A 62 3.44 10.74 4.11
N LEU A 63 4.59 11.38 4.35
CA LEU A 63 5.86 10.68 4.57
C LEU A 63 5.81 9.78 5.81
N ARG A 64 5.19 10.25 6.90
CA ARG A 64 4.97 9.41 8.09
C ARG A 64 4.02 8.26 7.80
N ALA A 65 2.93 8.50 7.06
CA ALA A 65 2.02 7.46 6.66
C ALA A 65 2.73 6.39 5.83
N LEU A 66 3.46 6.80 4.78
CA LEU A 66 4.25 5.89 3.92
C LEU A 66 5.28 5.09 4.73
N ALA A 67 5.94 5.72 5.71
CA ALA A 67 6.84 5.02 6.61
C ALA A 67 6.10 4.02 7.52
N GLY A 68 4.92 4.39 8.00
CA GLY A 68 4.05 3.48 8.75
C GLY A 68 3.58 2.29 7.92
N TRP A 69 3.39 2.46 6.60
CA TRP A 69 3.09 1.37 5.65
C TRP A 69 4.32 0.52 5.30
N GLY A 70 5.53 0.91 5.73
CA GLY A 70 6.76 0.15 5.50
C GLY A 70 7.32 0.24 4.07
N ILE A 71 6.73 1.05 3.19
CA ILE A 71 7.19 1.23 1.79
C ILE A 71 8.14 2.42 1.61
N VAL A 72 8.36 3.18 2.68
CA VAL A 72 9.35 4.26 2.77
C VAL A 72 10.09 4.11 4.08
N ARG A 73 11.40 4.36 4.09
CA ARG A 73 12.21 4.39 5.31
C ARG A 73 12.86 5.75 5.52
N ARG A 74 13.09 6.08 6.79
CA ARG A 74 13.86 7.26 7.18
C ARG A 74 15.35 6.95 7.14
N VAL A 75 16.11 7.90 6.63
CA VAL A 75 17.57 7.85 6.53
C VAL A 75 18.13 9.07 7.24
N ARG A 76 19.14 8.84 8.09
CA ARG A 76 19.92 9.92 8.70
C ARG A 76 21.24 10.05 7.96
N ARG A 77 21.65 11.29 7.69
CA ARG A 77 22.97 11.59 7.12
C ARG A 77 23.86 12.17 8.22
N PRO A 78 25.07 11.62 8.45
CA PRO A 78 26.00 12.17 9.43
C PRO A 78 26.26 13.66 9.17
N GLY A 79 26.25 14.47 10.22
CA GLY A 79 26.49 15.92 10.13
C GLY A 79 25.29 16.75 9.64
N ASP A 80 24.18 16.11 9.22
CA ASP A 80 22.95 16.81 8.87
C ASP A 80 21.86 16.60 9.93
N ARG A 81 21.10 17.65 10.24
CA ARG A 81 19.96 17.61 11.17
C ARG A 81 18.65 17.27 10.47
N LYS A 82 18.62 17.25 9.13
CA LYS A 82 17.42 16.93 8.35
C LYS A 82 17.13 15.42 8.37
N GLU A 83 15.83 15.08 8.41
CA GLU A 83 15.39 13.72 8.09
C GLU A 83 15.32 13.56 6.57
N TYR A 84 15.86 12.44 6.08
CA TYR A 84 15.75 12.03 4.69
C TYR A 84 14.87 10.79 4.57
N PHE A 85 14.29 10.59 3.39
CA PHE A 85 13.38 9.51 3.09
C PHE A 85 13.78 8.84 1.79
N GLU A 86 13.62 7.52 1.72
CA GLU A 86 13.75 6.75 0.49
C GLU A 86 12.67 5.67 0.45
N SER A 87 12.23 5.29 -0.75
CA SER A 87 11.27 4.20 -0.94
C SER A 87 11.98 2.86 -1.04
N GLU A 88 11.22 1.78 -0.81
CA GLU A 88 11.56 0.47 -1.35
C GLU A 88 11.73 0.59 -2.88
N LYS A 89 12.80 0.01 -3.43
CA LYS A 89 13.12 0.05 -4.86
C LYS A 89 12.70 -1.22 -5.57
N ASP A 90 12.63 -2.34 -4.86
CA ASP A 90 12.09 -3.59 -5.39
C ASP A 90 10.56 -3.55 -5.37
N THR A 91 9.96 -3.44 -6.56
CA THR A 91 8.51 -3.28 -6.70
C THR A 91 7.73 -4.50 -6.21
N TRP A 92 8.35 -5.69 -6.25
CA TRP A 92 7.75 -6.91 -5.71
C TRP A 92 7.69 -6.88 -4.18
N THR A 93 8.77 -6.47 -3.53
CA THR A 93 8.86 -6.29 -2.08
C THR A 93 7.89 -5.21 -1.60
N MET A 94 7.77 -4.12 -2.36
CA MET A 94 6.75 -3.09 -2.12
C MET A 94 5.34 -3.71 -2.16
N LEU A 95 5.00 -4.46 -3.22
CA LEU A 95 3.67 -5.09 -3.35
C LEU A 95 3.39 -6.05 -2.19
N CYS A 96 4.34 -6.92 -1.84
CA CYS A 96 4.22 -7.86 -0.72
C CYS A 96 4.01 -7.13 0.62
N THR A 97 4.71 -6.01 0.80
CA THR A 97 4.58 -5.17 2.00
C THR A 97 3.20 -4.52 2.08
N VAL A 98 2.70 -3.96 0.98
CA VAL A 98 1.34 -3.40 0.90
C VAL A 98 0.29 -4.48 1.17
N ALA A 99 0.41 -5.66 0.57
CA ALA A 99 -0.51 -6.77 0.78
C ALA A 99 -0.55 -7.21 2.26
N ARG A 100 0.61 -7.34 2.90
CA ARG A 100 0.73 -7.66 4.33
C ARG A 100 0.05 -6.61 5.21
N GLU A 101 0.31 -5.35 4.93
CA GLU A 101 -0.24 -4.25 5.73
C GLU A 101 -1.75 -4.07 5.51
N ARG A 102 -2.25 -4.24 4.27
CA ARG A 102 -3.68 -4.26 3.96
C ARG A 102 -4.39 -5.38 4.70
N LYS A 103 -3.85 -6.60 4.63
CA LYS A 103 -4.35 -7.76 5.38
C LYS A 103 -4.50 -7.43 6.88
N ARG A 104 -3.41 -6.96 7.51
CA ARG A 104 -3.35 -6.64 8.94
C ARG A 104 -4.32 -5.54 9.36
N ARG A 105 -4.47 -4.49 8.54
CA ARG A 105 -5.24 -3.29 8.91
C ARG A 105 -6.71 -3.37 8.55
N GLU A 106 -7.06 -4.13 7.52
CA GLU A 106 -8.41 -4.09 6.93
C GLU A 106 -9.12 -5.44 6.94
N ILE A 107 -8.42 -6.54 6.65
CA ILE A 107 -9.06 -7.86 6.53
C ILE A 107 -9.21 -8.53 7.89
N GLU A 108 -8.11 -8.65 8.65
CA GLU A 108 -8.10 -9.33 9.95
C GLU A 108 -9.09 -8.72 10.96
N PRO A 109 -9.26 -7.39 11.07
CA PRO A 109 -10.24 -6.81 11.98
C PRO A 109 -11.69 -7.12 11.58
N VAL A 110 -12.01 -7.13 10.28
CA VAL A 110 -13.37 -7.41 9.81
C VAL A 110 -13.72 -8.88 10.05
N ILE A 111 -12.78 -9.80 9.82
CA ILE A 111 -12.94 -11.23 10.17
C ILE A 111 -13.30 -11.37 11.65
N LYS A 112 -12.53 -10.74 12.56
CA LYS A 112 -12.79 -10.80 14.01
C LYS A 112 -14.18 -10.26 14.38
N SER A 113 -14.59 -9.16 13.75
CA SER A 113 -15.93 -8.57 13.96
C SER A 113 -17.04 -9.52 13.49
N LEU A 114 -16.92 -10.11 12.30
CA LEU A 114 -17.90 -11.05 11.78
C LEU A 114 -18.00 -12.31 12.63
N GLU A 115 -16.87 -12.82 13.11
CA GLU A 115 -16.85 -13.94 14.06
C GLU A 115 -17.56 -13.60 15.37
N SER A 116 -17.48 -12.35 15.85
CA SER A 116 -18.26 -11.91 17.02
C SER A 116 -19.75 -11.82 16.71
N CYS A 117 -20.11 -11.21 15.58
CA CYS A 117 -21.51 -11.12 15.17
C CYS A 117 -22.16 -12.50 15.04
N LEU A 118 -21.45 -13.49 14.48
CA LEU A 118 -21.97 -14.86 14.35
C LEU A 118 -22.16 -15.56 15.70
N ARG A 119 -21.29 -15.30 16.69
CA ARG A 119 -21.47 -15.82 18.06
C ARG A 119 -22.71 -15.22 18.73
N GLU A 120 -22.98 -13.94 18.49
CA GLU A 120 -24.11 -13.22 19.10
C GLU A 120 -25.44 -13.45 18.35
N ALA A 121 -25.39 -13.92 17.10
CA ALA A 121 -26.53 -14.12 16.21
C ALA A 121 -27.29 -15.44 16.43
N GLU A 122 -27.21 -16.08 17.61
CA GLU A 122 -27.87 -17.37 17.89
C GLU A 122 -29.38 -17.35 17.62
N ARG A 123 -30.04 -16.22 17.88
CA ARG A 123 -31.48 -16.02 17.67
C ARG A 123 -31.81 -15.18 16.42
N ALA A 124 -30.82 -14.87 15.60
CA ALA A 124 -31.04 -14.12 14.36
C ALA A 124 -31.75 -15.00 13.32
N PRO A 125 -32.43 -14.40 12.33
CA PRO A 125 -32.99 -15.15 11.20
C PRO A 125 -31.90 -15.96 10.48
N ALA A 126 -32.20 -17.22 10.12
CA ALA A 126 -31.25 -18.12 9.46
C ALA A 126 -30.61 -17.48 8.21
N ALA A 127 -31.41 -16.83 7.37
CA ALA A 127 -30.93 -16.15 6.17
C ALA A 127 -29.91 -15.02 6.45
N PHE A 128 -29.97 -14.36 7.61
CA PHE A 128 -28.96 -13.37 8.00
C PHE A 128 -27.65 -14.05 8.41
N ARG A 129 -27.75 -15.13 9.20
CA ARG A 129 -26.61 -15.92 9.62
C ARG A 129 -25.84 -16.52 8.44
N GLU A 130 -26.56 -17.12 7.49
CA GLU A 130 -25.97 -17.67 6.26
C GLU A 130 -25.19 -16.61 5.46
N ARG A 131 -25.71 -15.38 5.38
CA ARG A 131 -25.01 -14.27 4.70
C ARG A 131 -23.73 -13.86 5.44
N LEU A 132 -23.75 -13.83 6.77
CA LEU A 132 -22.57 -13.53 7.57
C LEU A 132 -21.51 -14.63 7.46
N GLU A 133 -21.92 -15.91 7.47
CA GLU A 133 -21.04 -17.06 7.26
C GLU A 133 -20.41 -17.00 5.85
N SER A 134 -21.21 -16.76 4.81
CA SER A 134 -20.71 -16.61 3.44
C SER A 134 -19.70 -15.46 3.30
N LEU A 135 -19.98 -14.31 3.91
CA LEU A 135 -19.05 -13.18 3.89
C LEU A 135 -17.75 -13.48 4.64
N LEU A 136 -17.86 -14.17 5.79
CA LEU A 136 -16.69 -14.59 6.57
C LEU A 136 -15.81 -15.56 5.78
N ASP A 137 -16.40 -16.52 5.07
CA ASP A 137 -15.67 -17.47 4.24
C ASP A 137 -14.93 -16.77 3.09
N ILE A 138 -15.58 -15.82 2.42
CA ILE A 138 -14.93 -15.00 1.37
C ILE A 138 -13.74 -14.24 1.95
N LEU A 139 -13.90 -13.57 3.10
CA LEU A 139 -12.81 -12.81 3.70
C LEU A 139 -11.67 -13.69 4.20
N LYS A 140 -11.96 -14.89 4.72
CA LYS A 140 -10.94 -15.89 5.08
C LYS A 140 -10.17 -16.39 3.85
N ALA A 141 -10.85 -16.57 2.71
CA ALA A 141 -10.18 -16.92 1.46
C ALA A 141 -9.25 -15.77 0.99
N VAL A 142 -9.72 -14.51 1.06
CA VAL A 142 -8.90 -13.33 0.74
C VAL A 142 -7.69 -13.21 1.68
N ASP A 143 -7.89 -13.43 2.98
CA ASP A 143 -6.84 -13.41 4.01
C ASP A 143 -5.70 -14.40 3.71
N LEU A 144 -6.08 -15.62 3.31
CA LEU A 144 -5.14 -16.66 2.92
C LEU A 144 -4.36 -16.26 1.66
N LEU A 145 -5.03 -15.78 0.63
CA LEU A 145 -4.40 -15.35 -0.62
C LEU A 145 -3.44 -14.18 -0.40
N MET A 146 -3.85 -13.17 0.39
CA MET A 146 -2.97 -12.05 0.76
C MET A 146 -1.79 -12.52 1.61
N GLY A 147 -2.00 -13.47 2.51
CA GLY A 147 -0.93 -14.09 3.31
C GLY A 147 0.10 -14.81 2.44
N GLN A 148 -0.35 -15.56 1.45
CA GLN A 148 0.53 -16.22 0.48
C GLN A 148 1.33 -15.21 -0.35
N LEU A 149 0.67 -14.17 -0.88
CA LEU A 149 1.33 -13.09 -1.61
C LEU A 149 2.39 -12.42 -0.74
N ALA A 150 2.06 -12.11 0.51
CA ALA A 150 2.98 -11.46 1.45
C ALA A 150 4.18 -12.33 1.87
N GLN A 151 4.11 -13.65 1.74
CA GLN A 151 5.19 -14.57 2.09
C GLN A 151 6.14 -14.87 0.92
N GLN A 152 5.71 -14.70 -0.34
CA GLN A 152 6.53 -15.09 -1.49
C GLN A 152 7.57 -14.02 -1.85
N GLN A 153 8.85 -14.31 -1.63
CA GLN A 153 9.98 -13.51 -2.12
C GLN A 153 10.35 -13.80 -3.60
N THR A 154 9.62 -14.65 -4.35
CA THR A 154 9.93 -14.89 -5.79
C THR A 154 8.81 -15.56 -6.62
N ASN A 155 8.44 -14.92 -7.74
CA ASN A 155 7.97 -15.39 -9.06
C ASN A 155 6.92 -16.52 -9.24
N SER A 156 6.38 -17.19 -8.21
CA SER A 156 5.47 -18.33 -8.44
C SER A 156 3.96 -18.02 -8.39
N VAL A 157 3.57 -16.81 -7.97
CA VAL A 157 2.14 -16.41 -7.84
C VAL A 157 1.50 -16.07 -9.20
N LEU A 158 2.20 -15.32 -10.06
CA LEU A 158 1.67 -14.85 -11.34
C LEU A 158 1.19 -16.02 -12.26
N PRO A 159 1.96 -17.12 -12.42
CA PRO A 159 1.52 -18.26 -13.21
C PRO A 159 0.35 -19.04 -12.57
N LYS A 160 0.21 -19.00 -11.24
CA LYS A 160 -0.88 -19.69 -10.53
C LYS A 160 -2.19 -18.90 -10.62
N LEU A 161 -2.14 -17.57 -10.53
CA LEU A 161 -3.31 -16.71 -10.74
C LEU A 161 -3.83 -16.79 -12.18
N LEU A 162 -2.94 -16.81 -13.18
CA LEU A 162 -3.34 -16.95 -14.59
C LEU A 162 -4.02 -18.30 -14.91
N LYS A 163 -3.81 -19.34 -14.09
CA LYS A 163 -4.51 -20.63 -14.24
C LYS A 163 -5.94 -20.61 -13.69
N VAL A 164 -6.23 -19.74 -12.72
CA VAL A 164 -7.57 -19.61 -12.10
C VAL A 164 -8.56 -18.90 -13.04
N PHE A 165 -8.07 -18.06 -13.95
CA PHE A 165 -8.89 -17.38 -14.97
C PHE A 165 -9.01 -18.14 -16.30
N ARG A 166 -8.54 -19.39 -16.36
CA ARG A 166 -8.54 -20.21 -17.58
C ARG A 166 -9.38 -21.50 -17.45
N GLN A 167 -10.40 -21.47 -16.58
CA GLN A 167 -11.47 -22.47 -16.55
C GLN A 167 -12.76 -21.86 -17.09
#